data_AF-A0AA38R0Z6-F1
#
_entry.id   AF-A0AA38R0Z6-F1
#
_cell.length_a   1.000
_cell.length_b   1.000
_cell.length_c   1.000
_cell.angle_alpha   90.00
_cell.angle_beta   90.00
_cell.angle_gamma   90.00
#
_symmetry.space_group_name_H-M   'P 1'
#
loop_
_entity.id
_entity.type
_entity.pdbx_description
1 polymer ?
#
loop_
_entity_poly.entity_id
_entity_poly.type
_entity_poly.pdbx_seq_one_letter_code
_entity_poly.pdbx_strand_id
1 'polypeptide(L)'
;MSASSRGSRAALPLLRRQSPRICSQCARGQFSFPARAYSAASAAVEAGVTTPPLEPTASSSPSPVPFTRAVYRIKSGIILSRPPLLTRKLTPFESAFFLYQKRLNERLTAPFSKKFYFKKDTALDLDWKIKVRERGTVGKEVGRYSGVGRNAWDDEVLVGSELADQDRVRETLLRDAELRVSEDGEELSAEDRVRVEQPMPRETEADRTNDVRRLDRKLDRTLYLVVKGSDDTWGFPADDVRTDENLHEAAARVLAESAGVNMNTWIVGRAPIGHLINKPVFKEDGTTLQRRGDKIFFLKGRIMAGQADLTDNTQGLVDFKWLTGEELEKELTPHYFQSIRNTMAER
;
A
#
# COMPACT_ATOMS: atom_id res chain seq x y z
N MET A 1 -25.63 45.29 35.97
CA MET A 1 -26.09 46.64 35.57
C MET A 1 -25.65 46.83 34.13
N SER A 2 -26.50 46.51 33.17
CA SER A 2 -27.47 47.40 32.50
C SER A 2 -26.81 48.36 31.50
N ALA A 3 -27.24 48.23 30.25
CA ALA A 3 -26.74 48.84 29.02
C ALA A 3 -27.12 50.32 28.83
N SER A 4 -26.45 50.99 27.89
CA SER A 4 -27.01 51.78 26.76
C SER A 4 -25.94 52.75 26.23
N SER A 5 -25.57 52.76 24.95
CA SER A 5 -26.26 53.19 23.70
C SER A 5 -26.08 54.68 23.34
N ARG A 6 -25.51 54.87 22.14
CA ARG A 6 -25.75 55.94 21.13
C ARG A 6 -25.13 57.33 21.34
N GLY A 7 -24.42 57.77 20.30
CA GLY A 7 -24.03 59.17 20.10
C GLY A 7 -23.13 59.33 18.88
N SER A 8 -23.74 59.55 17.72
CA SER A 8 -23.14 59.60 16.39
C SER A 8 -22.85 61.03 15.88
N ARG A 9 -21.85 61.14 14.98
CA ARG A 9 -21.62 62.15 13.90
C ARG A 9 -20.83 63.45 14.19
N ALA A 10 -19.69 63.59 13.48
CA ALA A 10 -19.30 64.68 12.56
C ALA A 10 -17.94 64.28 11.90
N ALA A 11 -17.84 63.94 10.60
CA ALA A 11 -17.65 64.81 9.40
C ALA A 11 -16.39 65.70 9.52
N LEU A 12 -15.43 65.83 8.60
CA LEU A 12 -15.15 65.47 7.19
C LEU A 12 -13.63 65.85 6.94
N PRO A 13 -13.09 66.01 5.71
CA PRO A 13 -12.30 65.06 4.90
C PRO A 13 -10.84 65.54 4.66
N LEU A 14 -10.02 64.79 3.89
CA LEU A 14 -9.13 65.31 2.81
C LEU A 14 -8.23 64.20 2.21
N LEU A 15 -8.03 64.31 0.88
CA LEU A 15 -7.04 63.67 0.00
C LEU A 15 -7.43 62.42 -0.82
N ARG A 16 -7.89 62.79 -2.03
CA ARG A 16 -7.91 62.16 -3.37
C ARG A 16 -6.84 61.09 -3.73
N ARG A 17 -7.31 60.20 -4.63
CA ARG A 17 -6.62 59.39 -5.69
C ARG A 17 -5.83 58.18 -5.16
N GLN A 18 -6.06 56.92 -5.57
CA GLN A 18 -6.21 56.38 -6.94
C GLN A 18 -7.07 55.09 -6.96
N SER A 19 -7.81 54.88 -8.03
CA SER A 19 -8.64 53.71 -8.34
C SER A 19 -7.86 52.55 -8.97
N PRO A 20 -8.15 51.27 -8.66
CA PRO A 20 -7.91 50.17 -9.60
C PRO A 20 -9.13 50.00 -10.51
N ARG A 21 -8.87 49.88 -11.82
CA ARG A 21 -9.87 49.58 -12.85
C ARG A 21 -10.41 48.16 -12.62
N ILE A 22 -11.64 48.04 -12.11
CA ILE A 22 -12.38 46.78 -12.07
C ILE A 22 -13.29 46.73 -13.31
N CYS A 23 -13.16 45.65 -14.08
CA CYS A 23 -13.96 45.38 -15.27
C CYS A 23 -15.46 45.29 -14.91
N SER A 24 -16.29 46.14 -15.53
CA SER A 24 -17.74 46.18 -15.31
C SER A 24 -18.51 44.97 -15.86
N GLN A 25 -17.83 44.05 -16.56
CA GLN A 25 -18.42 42.78 -17.02
C GLN A 25 -18.29 41.62 -16.00
N CYS A 26 -17.43 41.73 -14.99
CA CYS A 26 -17.27 40.68 -13.97
C CYS A 26 -18.29 40.78 -12.83
N ALA A 27 -19.04 41.88 -12.72
CA ALA A 27 -20.01 42.11 -11.65
C ALA A 27 -21.44 41.62 -11.96
N ARG A 28 -21.66 40.92 -13.08
CA ARG A 28 -22.99 40.41 -13.49
C ARG A 28 -23.03 38.91 -13.82
N GLY A 29 -22.08 38.12 -13.32
CA GLY A 29 -22.12 36.66 -13.43
C GLY A 29 -22.74 36.00 -12.20
N GLN A 30 -24.05 35.73 -12.21
CA GLN A 30 -24.65 34.76 -11.30
C GLN A 30 -24.28 33.35 -11.78
N PHE A 31 -23.26 32.75 -11.18
CA PHE A 31 -22.97 31.32 -11.36
C PHE A 31 -23.90 30.51 -10.44
N SER A 32 -25.03 30.06 -10.98
CA SER A 32 -25.84 29.00 -10.37
C SER A 32 -25.18 27.65 -10.68
N PHE A 33 -24.63 27.00 -9.65
CA PHE A 33 -24.22 25.59 -9.74
C PHE A 33 -25.49 24.70 -9.73
N PRO A 34 -25.65 23.74 -10.66
CA PRO A 34 -26.69 22.73 -10.51
C PRO A 34 -26.23 21.72 -9.44
N ALA A 35 -26.71 21.89 -8.22
CA ALA A 35 -26.65 20.84 -7.22
C ALA A 35 -27.61 19.71 -7.65
N ARG A 36 -27.06 18.59 -8.12
CA ARG A 36 -27.80 17.32 -8.22
C ARG A 36 -28.02 16.80 -6.81
N ALA A 37 -29.19 17.06 -6.24
CA ALA A 37 -29.69 16.36 -5.08
C ALA A 37 -30.31 15.03 -5.55
N TYR A 38 -29.72 13.91 -5.14
CA TYR A 38 -30.38 12.61 -5.19
C TYR A 38 -31.26 12.52 -3.96
N SER A 39 -32.57 12.61 -4.12
CA SER A 39 -33.53 12.28 -3.08
C SER A 39 -34.61 11.41 -3.71
N ALA A 40 -34.56 10.13 -3.36
CA ALA A 40 -35.61 9.17 -3.64
C ALA A 40 -36.78 9.48 -2.68
N ALA A 41 -37.93 9.84 -3.25
CA ALA A 41 -39.17 9.98 -2.51
C ALA A 41 -39.75 8.59 -2.24
N SER A 42 -39.80 8.19 -0.98
CA SER A 42 -40.61 7.09 -0.48
C SER A 42 -42.04 7.59 -0.26
N ALA A 43 -42.95 7.26 -1.19
CA ALA A 43 -44.38 7.42 -0.97
C ALA A 43 -44.90 6.23 -0.15
N ALA A 44 -45.37 6.50 1.07
CA ALA A 44 -46.19 5.59 1.83
C ALA A 44 -47.58 5.53 1.19
N VAL A 45 -48.09 4.32 0.93
CA VAL A 45 -49.47 4.11 0.48
C VAL A 45 -50.16 3.24 1.52
N GLU A 46 -51.26 3.78 2.03
CA GLU A 46 -52.14 3.21 3.04
C GLU A 46 -52.81 1.91 2.59
N ALA A 47 -53.08 1.05 3.57
CA ALA A 47 -53.82 -0.19 3.42
C ALA A 47 -55.30 0.10 3.13
N GLY A 48 -55.76 -0.30 1.94
CA GLY A 48 -57.16 -0.38 1.57
C GLY A 48 -57.48 -1.79 1.09
N VAL A 49 -58.09 -2.59 1.97
CA VAL A 49 -58.60 -3.92 1.66
C VAL A 49 -59.87 -3.78 0.81
N THR A 50 -59.89 -4.35 -0.40
CA THR A 50 -61.13 -4.81 -1.05
C THR A 50 -60.81 -5.81 -2.16
N THR A 51 -61.16 -7.07 -1.93
CA THR A 51 -61.13 -8.18 -2.89
C THR A 51 -62.39 -8.21 -3.76
N PRO A 52 -62.25 -8.47 -5.07
CA PRO A 52 -63.15 -9.35 -5.80
C PRO A 52 -62.39 -10.45 -6.60
N PRO A 53 -63.07 -11.48 -7.14
CA PRO A 53 -62.62 -12.88 -7.09
C PRO A 53 -61.69 -13.37 -8.21
N LEU A 54 -61.01 -14.46 -7.88
CA LEU A 54 -60.11 -15.31 -8.67
C LEU A 54 -60.81 -15.98 -9.87
N GLU A 55 -60.19 -15.89 -11.05
CA GLU A 55 -60.27 -16.90 -12.12
C GLU A 55 -58.92 -17.62 -12.23
N PRO A 56 -58.88 -18.97 -12.34
CA PRO A 56 -57.64 -19.73 -12.29
C PRO A 56 -57.00 -19.82 -13.68
N THR A 57 -56.03 -18.95 -13.96
CA THR A 57 -55.12 -19.18 -15.09
C THR A 57 -54.10 -20.24 -14.67
N ALA A 58 -54.21 -21.41 -15.28
CA ALA A 58 -53.28 -22.52 -15.08
C ALA A 58 -51.84 -22.07 -15.33
N SER A 59 -51.06 -21.92 -14.26
CA SER A 59 -49.62 -21.80 -14.32
C SER A 59 -49.05 -23.18 -14.57
N SER A 60 -48.53 -23.40 -15.77
CA SER A 60 -47.73 -24.57 -16.09
C SER A 60 -46.46 -24.54 -15.24
N SER A 61 -46.39 -25.46 -14.27
CA SER A 61 -45.15 -25.81 -13.60
C SER A 61 -44.13 -26.25 -14.65
N PRO A 62 -42.93 -25.64 -14.75
CA PRO A 62 -41.90 -26.17 -15.61
C PRO A 62 -41.43 -27.51 -15.05
N SER A 63 -41.55 -28.55 -15.87
CA SER A 63 -41.01 -29.89 -15.60
C SER A 63 -39.51 -29.80 -15.24
N PRO A 64 -39.02 -30.61 -14.29
CA PRO A 64 -37.59 -30.64 -13.97
C PRO A 64 -36.82 -31.15 -15.19
N VAL A 65 -36.04 -30.27 -15.81
CA VAL A 65 -35.05 -30.67 -16.81
C VAL A 65 -34.06 -31.65 -16.17
N PRO A 66 -33.77 -32.80 -16.80
CA PRO A 66 -32.79 -33.74 -16.26
C PRO A 66 -31.43 -33.04 -16.18
N PHE A 67 -30.83 -33.05 -14.98
CA PHE A 67 -29.51 -32.46 -14.73
C PHE A 67 -28.49 -32.99 -15.75
N THR A 68 -28.16 -32.18 -16.73
CA THR A 68 -27.04 -32.46 -17.63
C THR A 68 -25.79 -32.54 -16.76
N ARG A 69 -25.00 -33.62 -16.90
CA ARG A 69 -23.75 -33.77 -16.13
C ARG A 69 -22.92 -32.51 -16.34
N ALA A 70 -22.65 -31.77 -15.26
CA ALA A 70 -21.89 -30.53 -15.34
C ALA A 70 -20.54 -30.80 -16.02
N VAL A 71 -20.36 -30.17 -17.19
CA VAL A 71 -19.16 -30.31 -18.02
C VAL A 71 -17.92 -29.74 -17.32
N TYR A 72 -18.14 -28.79 -16.41
CA TYR A 72 -17.11 -28.13 -15.61
C TYR A 72 -17.26 -28.45 -14.13
N ARG A 73 -16.12 -28.63 -13.45
CA ARG A 73 -16.02 -28.51 -11.99
C ARG A 73 -15.67 -27.08 -11.63
N ILE A 74 -16.32 -26.58 -10.58
CA ILE A 74 -16.02 -25.26 -10.02
C ILE A 74 -15.06 -25.47 -8.86
N LYS A 75 -13.93 -24.78 -8.91
CA LYS A 75 -12.89 -24.81 -7.88
C LYS A 75 -12.71 -23.42 -7.28
N SER A 76 -12.45 -23.37 -5.99
CA SER A 76 -12.05 -22.14 -5.31
C SER A 76 -10.56 -22.23 -4.99
N GLY A 77 -9.81 -21.24 -5.45
CA GLY A 77 -8.39 -21.10 -5.18
C GLY A 77 -8.11 -19.86 -4.35
N ILE A 78 -6.97 -19.85 -3.65
CA ILE A 78 -6.54 -18.71 -2.85
C ILE A 78 -5.14 -18.25 -3.24
N ILE A 79 -5.04 -16.96 -3.58
CA ILE A 79 -3.76 -16.28 -3.78
C ILE A 79 -3.42 -15.63 -2.44
N LEU A 80 -2.73 -16.37 -1.58
CA LEU A 80 -2.25 -15.87 -0.30
C LEU A 80 -0.98 -15.05 -0.52
N SER A 81 -1.00 -13.80 -0.07
CA SER A 81 0.08 -12.85 -0.29
C SER A 81 0.58 -12.20 0.99
N ARG A 82 1.91 -12.12 1.16
CA ARG A 82 2.57 -11.33 2.20
C ARG A 82 2.92 -9.97 1.62
N PRO A 83 2.34 -8.85 2.10
CA PRO A 83 2.63 -7.51 1.57
C PRO A 83 4.07 -7.06 1.87
N PRO A 84 4.62 -6.07 1.15
CA PRO A 84 5.93 -5.50 1.47
C PRO A 84 5.93 -4.91 2.88
N LEU A 85 6.91 -5.29 3.70
CA LEU A 85 7.13 -4.74 5.04
C LEU A 85 8.03 -3.51 5.02
N LEU A 86 8.84 -3.35 3.95
CA LEU A 86 9.71 -2.20 3.75
C LEU A 86 9.25 -1.33 2.58
N THR A 87 9.58 -0.04 2.66
CA THR A 87 9.51 0.88 1.52
C THR A 87 10.42 0.41 0.40
N ARG A 88 10.08 0.68 -0.86
CA ARG A 88 10.95 0.32 -2.00
C ARG A 88 12.27 1.11 -1.95
N LYS A 89 13.33 0.53 -2.53
CA LYS A 89 14.55 1.30 -2.82
C LYS A 89 14.21 2.43 -3.81
N LEU A 90 14.76 3.61 -3.57
CA LEU A 90 14.60 4.76 -4.46
C LEU A 90 15.43 4.55 -5.71
N THR A 91 14.95 5.04 -6.85
CA THR A 91 15.76 5.08 -8.06
C THR A 91 16.85 6.17 -7.93
N PRO A 92 17.96 6.08 -8.68
CA PRO A 92 19.00 7.10 -8.67
C PRO A 92 18.47 8.51 -9.03
N PHE A 93 17.45 8.57 -9.88
CA PHE A 93 16.80 9.84 -10.22
C PHE A 93 15.99 10.40 -9.05
N GLU A 94 15.23 9.56 -8.35
CA GLU A 94 14.42 9.99 -7.20
C GLU A 94 15.28 10.47 -6.04
N SER A 95 16.38 9.78 -5.73
CA SER A 95 17.30 10.22 -4.68
C SER A 95 17.91 11.60 -5.01
N ALA A 96 18.36 11.80 -6.25
CA ALA A 96 18.86 13.09 -6.72
C ALA A 96 17.78 14.18 -6.69
N PHE A 97 16.57 13.87 -7.14
CA PHE A 97 15.44 14.78 -7.12
C PHE A 97 15.08 15.20 -5.69
N PHE A 98 15.06 14.28 -4.73
CA PHE A 98 14.77 14.63 -3.34
C PHE A 98 15.86 15.51 -2.73
N LEU A 99 17.14 15.27 -3.04
CA LEU A 99 18.21 16.17 -2.60
C LEU A 99 18.04 17.57 -3.18
N TYR A 100 17.75 17.67 -4.48
CA TYR A 100 17.47 18.93 -5.16
C TYR A 100 16.31 19.69 -4.49
N GLN A 101 15.18 19.02 -4.27
CA GLN A 101 14.02 19.62 -3.60
C GLN A 101 14.34 20.06 -2.15
N LYS A 102 15.16 19.30 -1.41
CA LYS A 102 15.59 19.69 -0.06
C LYS A 102 16.42 20.97 -0.07
N ARG A 103 17.32 21.15 -1.05
CA ARG A 103 18.09 22.40 -1.18
C ARG A 103 17.24 23.58 -1.61
N LEU A 104 16.27 23.38 -2.51
CA LEU A 104 15.28 24.42 -2.81
C LEU A 104 14.47 24.80 -1.56
N ASN A 105 14.07 23.81 -0.77
CA ASN A 105 13.35 24.05 0.48
C ASN A 105 14.20 24.87 1.47
N GLU A 106 15.51 24.64 1.55
CA GLU A 106 16.44 25.44 2.37
C GLU A 106 16.47 26.93 1.97
N ARG A 107 16.20 27.25 0.69
CA ARG A 107 16.13 28.65 0.20
C ARG A 107 14.81 29.34 0.57
N LEU A 108 13.72 28.58 0.58
CA LEU A 108 12.37 29.11 0.67
C LEU A 108 11.81 29.11 2.10
N THR A 109 12.30 28.20 2.95
CA THR A 109 11.80 28.07 4.31
C THR A 109 12.35 29.15 5.24
N ALA A 110 11.59 29.44 6.30
CA ALA A 110 12.05 30.33 7.35
C ALA A 110 13.29 29.73 8.05
N PRO A 111 14.24 30.58 8.49
CA PRO A 111 15.44 30.11 9.15
C PRO A 111 15.11 29.37 10.45
N PHE A 112 15.90 28.36 10.78
CA PHE A 112 15.72 27.56 11.99
C PHE A 112 15.89 28.40 13.27
N SER A 113 14.83 28.53 14.06
CA SER A 113 14.85 29.26 15.33
C SER A 113 15.41 28.41 16.47
N LYS A 114 16.75 28.39 16.61
CA LYS A 114 17.43 27.63 17.67
C LYS A 114 16.87 27.91 19.07
N LYS A 115 16.63 29.19 19.40
CA LYS A 115 16.17 29.61 20.74
C LYS A 115 14.80 29.04 21.12
N PHE A 116 14.00 28.64 20.14
CA PHE A 116 12.71 27.99 20.38
C PHE A 116 12.87 26.56 20.89
N TYR A 117 13.87 25.82 20.38
CA TYR A 117 14.10 24.41 20.72
C TYR A 117 15.12 24.21 21.84
N PHE A 118 16.16 25.05 21.88
CA PHE A 118 17.28 24.92 22.82
C PHE A 118 17.39 26.17 23.69
N LYS A 119 17.27 25.97 25.01
CA LYS A 119 17.53 27.03 25.99
C LYS A 119 19.02 27.35 25.99
N LYS A 120 19.33 28.63 26.14
CA LYS A 120 20.71 29.13 26.14
C LYS A 120 21.51 28.47 27.27
N ASP A 121 22.78 28.17 27.00
CA ASP A 121 23.77 27.70 27.98
C ASP A 121 23.36 26.37 28.64
N THR A 122 22.69 25.50 27.87
CA THR A 122 22.39 24.10 28.24
C THR A 122 23.32 23.14 27.47
N ALA A 123 23.55 21.94 28.00
CA ALA A 123 24.35 20.91 27.32
C ALA A 123 23.88 20.66 25.87
N LEU A 124 22.56 20.64 25.64
CA LEU A 124 21.97 20.47 24.30
C LEU A 124 22.22 21.67 23.37
N ASP A 125 22.26 22.90 23.89
CA ASP A 125 22.62 24.08 23.09
C ASP A 125 24.10 24.07 22.70
N LEU A 126 24.99 23.63 23.61
CA LEU A 126 26.41 23.47 23.34
C LEU A 126 26.65 22.37 22.29
N ASP A 127 26.02 21.21 22.47
CA ASP A 127 26.08 20.08 21.54
C ASP A 127 25.60 20.48 20.14
N TRP A 128 24.46 21.16 20.05
CA TRP A 128 23.96 21.70 18.78
C TRP A 128 24.94 22.67 18.11
N LYS A 129 25.54 23.59 18.88
CA LYS A 129 26.51 24.56 18.34
C LYS A 129 27.75 23.86 17.78
N ILE A 130 28.28 22.85 18.47
CA ILE A 130 29.44 22.06 18.02
C ILE A 130 29.08 21.35 16.71
N LYS A 131 27.96 20.61 16.70
CA LYS A 131 27.48 19.85 15.54
C LYS A 131 27.21 20.71 14.30
N VAL A 132 26.58 21.87 14.46
CA VAL A 132 26.33 22.80 13.35
C VAL A 132 27.63 23.43 12.85
N ARG A 133 28.61 23.69 13.75
CA ARG A 133 29.93 24.20 13.34
C ARG A 133 30.67 23.17 12.47
N GLU A 134 30.63 21.90 12.84
CA GLU A 134 31.24 20.81 12.06
C GLU A 134 30.59 20.66 10.68
N ARG A 135 29.26 20.69 10.59
CA ARG A 135 28.53 20.59 9.31
C ARG A 135 28.62 21.84 8.45
N GLY A 136 28.66 23.01 9.09
CA GLY A 136 28.48 24.32 8.46
C GLY A 136 27.03 24.64 8.07
N THR A 137 26.09 23.71 8.27
CA THR A 137 24.67 23.86 7.90
C THR A 137 23.76 23.27 8.97
N VAL A 138 22.52 23.77 9.00
CA VAL A 138 21.48 23.24 9.90
C VAL A 138 20.93 21.92 9.36
N GLY A 139 20.67 21.85 8.06
CA GLY A 139 20.22 20.64 7.38
C GLY A 139 21.29 19.55 7.42
N LYS A 140 20.93 18.38 7.96
CA LYS A 140 21.86 17.25 8.15
C LYS A 140 22.16 16.52 6.83
N GLU A 141 21.21 16.53 5.90
CA GLU A 141 21.21 15.67 4.70
C GLU A 141 21.51 16.44 3.40
N VAL A 142 21.59 17.77 3.45
CA VAL A 142 21.75 18.63 2.25
C VAL A 142 23.22 18.86 1.85
N GLY A 143 24.14 18.34 2.66
CA GLY A 143 25.57 18.66 2.59
C GLY A 143 25.85 20.10 3.02
N ARG A 144 26.97 20.65 2.55
CA ARG A 144 27.41 22.02 2.88
C ARG A 144 26.80 23.04 1.92
N TYR A 145 25.49 23.25 2.03
CA TYR A 145 24.73 24.22 1.24
C TYR A 145 24.04 25.27 2.12
N SER A 146 24.09 26.54 1.72
CA SER A 146 23.38 27.64 2.37
C SER A 146 22.48 28.35 1.35
N GLY A 147 21.18 28.44 1.64
CA GLY A 147 20.20 29.14 0.80
C GLY A 147 20.35 30.67 0.78
N VAL A 148 21.23 31.22 1.61
CA VAL A 148 21.49 32.65 1.74
C VAL A 148 22.96 32.96 1.47
N GLY A 149 23.24 34.11 0.85
CA GLY A 149 24.58 34.64 0.60
C GLY A 149 24.99 34.62 -0.87
N ARG A 150 26.23 35.04 -1.16
CA ARG A 150 26.76 35.16 -2.52
C ARG A 150 26.76 33.83 -3.30
N ASN A 151 26.93 32.71 -2.60
CA ASN A 151 27.04 31.38 -3.19
C ASN A 151 25.72 30.59 -3.13
N ALA A 152 24.58 31.24 -2.83
CA ALA A 152 23.29 30.55 -2.74
C ALA A 152 22.79 29.95 -4.08
N TRP A 153 23.36 30.43 -5.20
CA TRP A 153 23.09 29.92 -6.54
C TRP A 153 23.69 28.53 -6.80
N ASP A 154 24.68 28.10 -6.00
CA ASP A 154 25.36 26.80 -6.15
C ASP A 154 24.60 25.71 -5.38
N ASP A 155 23.32 25.54 -5.72
CA ASP A 155 22.40 24.59 -5.08
C ASP A 155 22.33 23.25 -5.80
N GLU A 156 22.73 23.18 -7.06
CA GLU A 156 22.82 21.93 -7.81
C GLU A 156 24.07 21.13 -7.44
N VAL A 157 24.01 19.81 -7.64
CA VAL A 157 25.11 18.89 -7.34
C VAL A 157 25.57 18.24 -8.62
N LEU A 158 26.88 18.15 -8.81
CA LEU A 158 27.48 17.50 -9.97
C LEU A 158 27.19 15.98 -9.98
N VAL A 159 27.14 15.43 -11.20
CA VAL A 159 26.97 13.99 -11.43
C VAL A 159 28.09 13.21 -10.73
N GLY A 160 27.75 12.07 -10.12
CA GLY A 160 28.69 11.24 -9.37
C GLY A 160 28.84 11.63 -7.91
N SER A 161 28.07 12.62 -7.42
CA SER A 161 28.02 12.90 -5.99
C SER A 161 27.23 11.84 -5.22
N GLU A 162 27.79 11.40 -4.10
CA GLU A 162 27.17 10.46 -3.17
C GLU A 162 26.26 11.18 -2.15
N LEU A 163 26.12 12.50 -2.20
CA LEU A 163 25.32 13.25 -1.22
C LEU A 163 23.84 12.84 -1.20
N ALA A 164 23.32 12.39 -2.34
CA ALA A 164 21.94 11.93 -2.46
C ALA A 164 21.75 10.47 -2.00
N ASP A 165 22.85 9.73 -1.76
CA ASP A 165 22.78 8.32 -1.39
C ASP A 165 22.17 8.13 0.00
N GLN A 166 21.25 7.17 0.10
CA GLN A 166 20.49 6.90 1.33
C GLN A 166 21.39 6.36 2.44
N ASP A 167 22.42 5.59 2.09
CA ASP A 167 23.33 5.01 3.09
C ASP A 167 24.23 6.09 3.71
N ARG A 168 24.76 7.01 2.89
CA ARG A 168 25.50 8.18 3.36
C ARG A 168 24.63 9.13 4.20
N VAL A 169 23.39 9.35 3.78
CA VAL A 169 22.42 10.14 4.56
C VAL A 169 22.20 9.49 5.92
N ARG A 170 21.97 8.18 5.96
CA ARG A 170 21.82 7.42 7.22
C ARG A 170 23.04 7.57 8.12
N GLU A 171 24.24 7.37 7.59
CA GLU A 171 25.49 7.52 8.35
C GLU A 171 25.61 8.93 8.96
N THR A 172 25.30 9.97 8.16
CA THR A 172 25.34 11.37 8.61
C THR A 172 24.35 11.63 9.75
N LEU A 173 23.14 11.08 9.66
CA LEU A 173 22.13 11.19 10.71
C LEU A 173 22.53 10.46 11.99
N LEU A 174 23.11 9.26 11.88
CA LEU A 174 23.60 8.49 13.02
C LEU A 174 24.76 9.22 13.72
N ARG A 175 25.71 9.75 12.96
CA ARG A 175 26.83 10.55 13.48
C ARG A 175 26.35 11.83 14.19
N ASP A 176 25.29 12.46 13.70
CA ASP A 176 24.69 13.62 14.37
C ASP A 176 23.91 13.25 15.64
N ALA A 177 23.39 12.02 15.73
CA ALA A 177 22.68 11.54 16.90
C ALA A 177 23.61 11.26 18.10
N GLU A 178 24.90 11.00 17.87
CA GLU A 178 25.91 10.88 18.93
C GLU A 178 26.05 12.18 19.72
N LEU A 179 26.00 12.11 21.05
CA LEU A 179 26.22 13.27 21.93
C LEU A 179 27.70 13.69 21.89
N ARG A 180 27.95 15.00 21.79
CA ARG A 180 29.30 15.59 21.82
C ARG A 180 29.61 16.29 23.13
N VAL A 181 28.62 16.46 23.99
CA VAL A 181 28.76 17.20 25.25
C VAL A 181 28.33 16.31 26.41
N SER A 182 29.13 16.29 27.47
CA SER A 182 28.83 15.60 28.72
C SER A 182 27.74 16.33 29.51
N GLU A 183 27.26 15.71 30.59
CA GLU A 183 26.31 16.36 31.50
C GLU A 183 26.87 17.67 32.10
N ASP A 184 28.18 17.71 32.34
CA ASP A 184 28.90 18.86 32.91
C ASP A 184 29.16 19.99 31.89
N GLY A 185 28.77 19.80 30.62
CA GLY A 185 28.94 20.81 29.58
C GLY A 185 30.31 20.80 28.88
N GLU A 186 31.14 19.79 29.16
CA GLU A 186 32.44 19.60 28.51
C GLU A 186 32.31 18.79 27.21
N GLU A 187 33.20 19.05 26.25
CA GLU A 187 33.21 18.30 24.99
C GLU A 187 33.80 16.91 25.18
N LEU A 188 33.04 15.88 24.77
CA LEU A 188 33.47 14.48 24.84
C LEU A 188 34.55 14.17 23.81
N SER A 189 35.56 13.42 24.25
CA SER A 189 36.58 12.82 23.38
C SER A 189 35.96 11.90 22.33
N ALA A 190 36.74 11.51 21.31
CA ALA A 190 36.26 10.63 20.24
C ALA A 190 35.85 9.25 20.79
N GLU A 191 36.58 8.79 21.79
CA GLU A 191 36.49 7.47 22.43
C GLU A 191 35.33 7.40 23.42
N ASP A 192 35.01 8.50 24.10
CA ASP A 192 33.94 8.57 25.11
C ASP A 192 32.54 8.78 24.48
N ARG A 193 32.47 8.99 23.16
CA ARG A 193 31.20 9.12 22.44
C ARG A 193 30.51 7.76 22.31
N VAL A 194 29.36 7.63 22.97
CA VAL A 194 28.48 6.47 22.81
C VAL A 194 27.89 6.46 21.39
N ARG A 195 28.18 5.41 20.63
CA ARG A 195 27.61 5.21 19.29
C ARG A 195 26.14 4.84 19.38
N VAL A 196 25.36 5.43 18.49
CA VAL A 196 23.92 5.13 18.38
C VAL A 196 23.73 3.81 17.64
N GLU A 197 22.78 3.00 18.11
CA GLU A 197 22.42 1.73 17.48
C GLU A 197 22.00 1.94 16.02
N GLN A 198 22.57 1.15 15.12
CA GLN A 198 22.26 1.25 13.70
C GLN A 198 20.95 0.50 13.38
N PRO A 199 20.12 1.01 12.45
CA PRO A 199 18.99 0.26 11.93
C PRO A 199 19.43 -1.07 11.33
N MET A 200 18.62 -2.11 11.53
CA MET A 200 18.84 -3.43 10.95
C MET A 200 18.98 -3.36 9.42
N PRO A 201 19.81 -4.24 8.81
CA PRO A 201 19.96 -4.28 7.38
C PRO A 201 18.63 -4.64 6.70
N ARG A 202 18.43 -4.07 5.51
CA ARG A 202 17.23 -4.35 4.69
C ARG A 202 17.23 -5.73 4.07
N GLU A 203 18.42 -6.29 3.86
CA GLU A 203 18.65 -7.62 3.32
C GLU A 203 18.86 -8.58 4.48
N THR A 204 18.04 -9.61 4.53
CA THR A 204 18.04 -10.61 5.61
C THR A 204 18.98 -11.77 5.30
N GLU A 205 19.18 -12.67 6.26
CA GLU A 205 19.91 -13.92 6.01
C GLU A 205 19.22 -14.78 4.95
N ALA A 206 17.87 -14.81 4.95
CA ALA A 206 17.08 -15.53 3.96
C ALA A 206 17.25 -14.97 2.53
N ASP A 207 17.53 -13.66 2.40
CA ASP A 207 17.89 -13.06 1.11
C ASP A 207 19.25 -13.52 0.61
N ARG A 208 20.22 -13.67 1.53
CA ARG A 208 21.59 -14.11 1.21
C ARG A 208 21.65 -15.58 0.83
N THR A 209 20.90 -16.42 1.53
CA THR A 209 20.81 -17.86 1.25
C THR A 209 19.78 -18.20 0.17
N ASN A 210 18.96 -17.22 -0.23
CA ASN A 210 17.83 -17.38 -1.15
C ASN A 210 16.86 -18.48 -0.72
N ASP A 211 16.54 -18.54 0.57
CA ASP A 211 15.59 -19.51 1.12
C ASP A 211 14.15 -19.11 0.77
N VAL A 212 13.59 -19.77 -0.25
CA VAL A 212 12.23 -19.51 -0.75
C VAL A 212 11.10 -19.93 0.20
N ARG A 213 11.38 -20.64 1.29
CA ARG A 213 10.36 -21.02 2.29
C ARG A 213 10.17 -19.95 3.35
N ARG A 214 11.09 -18.99 3.45
CA ARG A 214 11.09 -17.94 4.46
C ARG A 214 10.26 -16.73 4.04
N LEU A 215 9.52 -16.19 5.00
CA LEU A 215 8.69 -14.98 4.80
C LEU A 215 9.47 -13.68 4.99
N ASP A 216 10.60 -13.73 5.72
CA ASP A 216 11.50 -12.61 5.98
C ASP A 216 12.48 -12.31 4.85
N ARG A 217 12.44 -13.05 3.73
CA ARG A 217 13.17 -12.69 2.49
C ARG A 217 12.43 -11.59 1.71
N LYS A 218 13.12 -10.75 0.95
CA LYS A 218 12.58 -9.74 0.02
C LYS A 218 11.48 -8.91 0.69
N LEU A 219 11.84 -8.25 1.79
CA LEU A 219 10.91 -7.49 2.62
C LEU A 219 10.25 -6.31 1.89
N ASP A 220 10.82 -5.84 0.78
CA ASP A 220 10.30 -4.75 -0.05
C ASP A 220 9.41 -5.22 -1.22
N ARG A 221 9.21 -6.53 -1.39
CA ARG A 221 8.35 -7.15 -2.40
C ARG A 221 7.19 -7.92 -1.77
N THR A 222 6.13 -8.13 -2.55
CA THR A 222 5.03 -9.04 -2.20
C THR A 222 5.46 -10.47 -2.51
N LEU A 223 5.29 -11.35 -1.54
CA LEU A 223 5.46 -12.79 -1.72
C LEU A 223 4.10 -13.46 -1.86
N TYR A 224 4.02 -14.48 -2.70
CA TYR A 224 2.83 -15.31 -2.92
C TYR A 224 3.13 -16.75 -2.53
N LEU A 225 2.20 -17.37 -1.81
CA LEU A 225 2.29 -18.79 -1.49
C LEU A 225 1.97 -19.61 -2.73
N VAL A 226 2.88 -20.50 -3.11
CA VAL A 226 2.70 -21.48 -4.18
C VAL A 226 2.95 -22.86 -3.58
N VAL A 227 2.10 -23.82 -3.95
CA VAL A 227 2.18 -25.21 -3.49
C VAL A 227 2.44 -26.14 -4.67
N LYS A 228 3.09 -27.26 -4.40
CA LYS A 228 3.40 -28.30 -5.36
C LYS A 228 2.42 -29.46 -5.19
N GLY A 229 1.65 -29.74 -6.25
CA GLY A 229 0.75 -30.88 -6.30
C GLY A 229 1.49 -32.21 -6.43
N SER A 230 0.78 -33.31 -6.20
CA SER A 230 1.28 -34.68 -6.44
C SER A 230 1.62 -34.95 -7.91
N ASP A 231 1.10 -34.14 -8.83
CA ASP A 231 1.38 -34.17 -10.26
C ASP A 231 2.66 -33.41 -10.64
N ASP A 232 3.47 -33.04 -9.65
CA ASP A 232 4.71 -32.27 -9.78
C ASP A 232 4.50 -30.84 -10.30
N THR A 233 3.25 -30.36 -10.38
CA THR A 233 2.93 -29.02 -10.88
C THR A 233 2.84 -27.99 -9.77
N TRP A 234 3.35 -26.79 -10.02
CA TRP A 234 3.22 -25.64 -9.12
C TRP A 234 1.95 -24.86 -9.42
N GLY A 235 1.24 -24.48 -8.36
CA GLY A 235 0.04 -23.65 -8.45
C GLY A 235 -0.36 -23.07 -7.10
N PHE A 236 -1.41 -22.26 -7.10
CA PHE A 236 -2.03 -21.82 -5.86
C PHE A 236 -2.87 -22.94 -5.24
N PRO A 237 -3.01 -22.99 -3.90
CA PRO A 237 -3.94 -23.89 -3.25
C PRO A 237 -5.35 -23.71 -3.80
N ALA A 238 -5.93 -24.79 -4.32
CA ALA A 238 -7.26 -24.77 -4.92
C ALA A 238 -7.92 -26.15 -4.80
N ASP A 239 -9.20 -26.17 -4.49
CA ASP A 239 -10.00 -27.40 -4.36
C ASP A 239 -11.41 -27.20 -4.92
N ASP A 240 -12.12 -28.31 -5.12
CA ASP A 240 -13.51 -28.32 -5.56
C ASP A 240 -14.42 -27.61 -4.54
N VAL A 241 -15.35 -26.80 -5.04
CA VAL A 241 -16.36 -26.12 -4.22
C VAL A 241 -17.49 -27.09 -3.91
N ARG A 242 -17.74 -27.34 -2.63
CA ARG A 242 -18.85 -28.19 -2.18
C ARG A 242 -20.19 -27.48 -2.38
N THR A 243 -21.28 -28.24 -2.38
CA THR A 243 -22.62 -27.69 -2.66
C THR A 243 -23.15 -26.82 -1.52
N ASP A 244 -22.61 -26.97 -0.31
CA ASP A 244 -23.02 -26.31 0.93
C ASP A 244 -22.21 -25.05 1.27
N GLU A 245 -21.15 -24.73 0.51
CA GLU A 245 -20.24 -23.62 0.82
C GLU A 245 -20.13 -22.60 -0.30
N ASN A 246 -19.85 -21.35 0.06
CA ASN A 246 -19.55 -20.30 -0.89
C ASN A 246 -18.06 -20.29 -1.27
N LEU A 247 -17.69 -19.61 -2.36
CA LEU A 247 -16.29 -19.52 -2.82
C LEU A 247 -15.29 -19.08 -1.74
N HIS A 248 -15.66 -18.11 -0.91
CA HIS A 248 -14.80 -17.58 0.14
C HIS A 248 -14.64 -18.51 1.35
N GLU A 249 -15.69 -19.26 1.69
CA GLU A 249 -15.65 -20.30 2.72
C GLU A 249 -14.81 -21.49 2.23
N ALA A 250 -15.03 -21.91 0.97
CA ALA A 250 -14.20 -22.91 0.30
C ALA A 250 -12.72 -22.50 0.29
N ALA A 251 -12.40 -21.26 -0.05
CA ALA A 251 -11.01 -20.77 -0.05
C ALA A 251 -10.37 -20.80 1.35
N ALA A 252 -11.12 -20.49 2.41
CA ALA A 252 -10.64 -20.59 3.79
C ALA A 252 -10.35 -22.04 4.18
N ARG A 253 -11.27 -22.95 3.85
CA ARG A 253 -11.10 -24.40 4.05
C ARG A 253 -9.90 -24.93 3.28
N VAL A 254 -9.80 -24.63 1.99
CA VAL A 254 -8.69 -25.02 1.11
C VAL A 254 -7.37 -24.61 1.74
N LEU A 255 -7.27 -23.39 2.26
CA LEU A 255 -6.03 -22.91 2.87
C LEU A 255 -5.66 -23.71 4.12
N ALA A 256 -6.63 -23.94 5.01
CA ALA A 256 -6.42 -24.71 6.23
C ALA A 256 -6.04 -26.19 5.95
N GLU A 257 -6.68 -26.80 4.94
CA GLU A 257 -6.44 -28.18 4.50
C GLU A 257 -5.12 -28.37 3.74
N SER A 258 -4.60 -27.31 3.11
CA SER A 258 -3.37 -27.34 2.30
C SER A 258 -2.13 -26.94 3.07
N ALA A 259 -2.17 -25.78 3.73
CA ALA A 259 -1.00 -25.11 4.33
C ALA A 259 -1.13 -24.95 5.86
N GLY A 260 -2.11 -25.62 6.48
CA GLY A 260 -2.31 -25.66 7.90
C GLY A 260 -2.98 -24.41 8.49
N VAL A 261 -3.29 -24.50 9.79
CA VAL A 261 -3.98 -23.44 10.55
C VAL A 261 -3.02 -22.46 11.22
N ASN A 262 -1.70 -22.72 11.18
CA ASN A 262 -0.65 -21.93 11.84
C ASN A 262 -0.29 -20.64 11.08
N MET A 263 -1.28 -20.03 10.41
CA MET A 263 -1.15 -18.76 9.70
C MET A 263 -2.30 -17.83 10.10
N ASN A 264 -1.95 -16.63 10.57
CA ASN A 264 -2.91 -15.56 10.75
C ASN A 264 -3.21 -14.95 9.38
N THR A 265 -4.33 -15.38 8.78
CA THR A 265 -4.71 -14.97 7.43
C THR A 265 -6.04 -14.23 7.41
N TRP A 266 -6.17 -13.34 6.44
CA TRP A 266 -7.37 -12.58 6.18
C TRP A 266 -7.73 -12.67 4.70
N ILE A 267 -8.90 -13.24 4.41
CA ILE A 267 -9.49 -13.23 3.07
C ILE A 267 -10.14 -11.87 2.85
N VAL A 268 -9.67 -11.13 1.85
CA VAL A 268 -9.99 -9.70 1.67
C VAL A 268 -11.48 -9.48 1.38
N GLY A 269 -12.12 -10.41 0.68
CA GLY A 269 -13.53 -10.30 0.31
C GLY A 269 -14.05 -11.55 -0.39
N ARG A 270 -15.31 -11.48 -0.84
CA ARG A 270 -16.03 -12.61 -1.45
C ARG A 270 -15.87 -12.69 -2.97
N ALA A 271 -15.49 -11.59 -3.61
CA ALA A 271 -15.34 -11.51 -5.06
C ALA A 271 -14.00 -12.13 -5.50
N PRO A 272 -14.01 -13.01 -6.53
CA PRO A 272 -12.76 -13.52 -7.09
C PRO A 272 -12.01 -12.41 -7.84
N ILE A 273 -10.69 -12.38 -7.68
CA ILE A 273 -9.81 -11.40 -8.33
C ILE A 273 -9.26 -11.91 -9.67
N GLY A 274 -9.31 -13.23 -9.88
CA GLY A 274 -8.84 -13.88 -11.10
C GLY A 274 -9.54 -15.20 -11.31
N HIS A 275 -9.39 -15.76 -12.51
CA HIS A 275 -9.96 -17.07 -12.83
C HIS A 275 -9.07 -17.78 -13.85
N LEU A 276 -9.10 -19.11 -13.81
CA LEU A 276 -8.44 -19.99 -14.77
C LEU A 276 -9.44 -21.02 -15.27
N ILE A 277 -9.52 -21.18 -16.60
CA ILE A 277 -10.45 -22.12 -17.23
C ILE A 277 -9.65 -23.17 -17.99
N ASN A 278 -9.71 -24.40 -17.49
CA ASN A 278 -9.24 -25.57 -18.21
C ASN A 278 -10.41 -26.17 -18.97
N LYS A 279 -10.31 -26.24 -20.30
CA LYS A 279 -11.40 -26.74 -21.15
C LYS A 279 -11.58 -28.25 -20.95
N PRO A 280 -12.82 -28.75 -21.04
CA PRO A 280 -13.12 -30.19 -21.05
C PRO A 280 -12.49 -30.85 -22.27
N VAL A 281 -12.12 -32.12 -22.14
CA VAL A 281 -11.67 -32.96 -23.25
C VAL A 281 -12.78 -33.95 -23.58
N PHE A 282 -13.23 -33.93 -24.83
CA PHE A 282 -14.23 -34.85 -25.36
C PHE A 282 -13.54 -35.96 -26.15
N LYS A 283 -14.16 -37.15 -26.21
CA LYS A 283 -13.74 -38.23 -27.12
C LYS A 283 -13.92 -37.79 -28.58
N GLU A 284 -13.31 -38.53 -29.52
CA GLU A 284 -13.37 -38.25 -30.97
C GLU A 284 -14.81 -38.08 -31.49
N ASP A 285 -15.79 -38.73 -30.86
CA ASP A 285 -17.23 -38.63 -31.17
C ASP A 285 -17.87 -37.28 -30.79
N GLY A 286 -17.13 -36.36 -30.14
CA GLY A 286 -17.57 -35.02 -29.73
C GLY A 286 -18.66 -34.96 -28.64
N THR A 287 -19.28 -36.10 -28.32
CA THR A 287 -20.46 -36.21 -27.44
C THR A 287 -20.14 -36.82 -26.07
N THR A 288 -19.13 -37.69 -25.99
CA THR A 288 -18.74 -38.34 -24.73
C THR A 288 -17.62 -37.55 -24.04
N LEU A 289 -17.88 -37.07 -22.83
CA LEU A 289 -16.90 -36.36 -22.01
C LEU A 289 -15.82 -37.33 -21.51
N GLN A 290 -14.57 -37.08 -21.87
CA GLN A 290 -13.41 -37.86 -21.44
C GLN A 290 -12.84 -37.31 -20.12
N ARG A 291 -12.66 -35.98 -20.05
CA ARG A 291 -12.21 -35.26 -18.84
C ARG A 291 -13.05 -34.00 -18.65
N ARG A 292 -13.59 -33.81 -17.44
CA ARG A 292 -14.28 -32.57 -17.05
C ARG A 292 -13.32 -31.39 -17.13
N GLY A 293 -13.83 -30.25 -17.60
CA GLY A 293 -13.12 -28.98 -17.50
C GLY A 293 -13.10 -28.50 -16.05
N ASP A 294 -12.16 -27.61 -15.72
CA ASP A 294 -12.08 -27.00 -14.39
C ASP A 294 -12.19 -25.48 -14.55
N LYS A 295 -13.04 -24.84 -13.74
CA LYS A 295 -13.12 -23.39 -13.59
C LYS A 295 -12.66 -23.02 -12.20
N ILE A 296 -11.44 -22.52 -12.09
CA ILE A 296 -10.83 -22.13 -10.82
C ILE A 296 -11.01 -20.64 -10.63
N PHE A 297 -11.64 -20.23 -9.54
CA PHE A 297 -11.81 -18.83 -9.16
C PHE A 297 -10.86 -18.50 -8.01
N PHE A 298 -10.01 -17.50 -8.18
CA PHE A 298 -9.01 -17.13 -7.20
C PHE A 298 -9.47 -15.97 -6.33
N LEU A 299 -9.40 -16.15 -5.01
CA LEU A 299 -9.64 -15.09 -4.03
C LEU A 299 -8.33 -14.54 -3.49
N LYS A 300 -8.38 -13.30 -3.00
CA LYS A 300 -7.23 -12.64 -2.39
C LYS A 300 -7.13 -12.97 -0.91
N GLY A 301 -6.02 -13.57 -0.51
CA GLY A 301 -5.64 -13.75 0.88
C GLY A 301 -4.47 -12.83 1.27
N ARG A 302 -4.47 -12.36 2.51
CA ARG A 302 -3.31 -11.71 3.16
C ARG A 302 -2.86 -12.55 4.34
N ILE A 303 -1.55 -12.73 4.48
CA ILE A 303 -0.94 -13.27 5.69
C ILE A 303 -0.38 -12.12 6.53
N MET A 304 -0.64 -12.17 7.84
CA MET A 304 -0.14 -11.19 8.81
C MET A 304 0.95 -11.78 9.69
N ALA A 305 0.85 -13.08 10.02
CA ALA A 305 1.84 -13.81 10.83
C ALA A 305 1.69 -15.33 10.61
N GLY A 306 2.67 -16.09 11.07
CA GLY A 306 2.69 -17.56 10.98
C GLY A 306 3.43 -18.06 9.75
N GLN A 307 3.31 -19.36 9.48
CA GLN A 307 3.99 -20.04 8.38
C GLN A 307 3.14 -21.20 7.84
N ALA A 308 3.28 -21.48 6.55
CA ALA A 308 2.67 -22.64 5.93
C ALA A 308 3.28 -23.94 6.47
N ASP A 309 2.42 -24.88 6.81
CA ASP A 309 2.78 -26.20 7.30
C ASP A 309 2.05 -27.26 6.46
N LEU A 310 2.81 -28.18 5.86
CA LEU A 310 2.31 -29.22 4.97
C LEU A 310 2.28 -30.60 5.65
N THR A 311 2.64 -30.72 6.94
CA THR A 311 2.76 -32.02 7.62
C THR A 311 1.46 -32.83 7.64
N ASP A 312 0.33 -32.19 7.93
CA ASP A 312 -1.00 -32.84 8.03
C ASP A 312 -1.93 -32.48 6.86
N ASN A 313 -1.38 -32.24 5.67
CA ASN A 313 -2.18 -31.78 4.54
C ASN A 313 -3.08 -32.90 3.98
N THR A 314 -4.33 -32.56 3.63
CA THR A 314 -5.31 -33.52 3.08
C THR A 314 -5.29 -33.58 1.55
N GLN A 315 -4.58 -32.64 0.90
CA GLN A 315 -4.56 -32.46 -0.55
C GLN A 315 -3.40 -33.17 -1.26
N GLY A 316 -2.55 -33.90 -0.52
CA GLY A 316 -1.40 -34.61 -1.07
C GLY A 316 -0.32 -33.68 -1.62
N LEU A 317 -0.16 -32.50 -1.02
CA LEU A 317 0.82 -31.50 -1.39
C LEU A 317 2.21 -31.90 -0.90
N VAL A 318 3.21 -31.72 -1.77
CA VAL A 318 4.57 -32.20 -1.53
C VAL A 318 5.47 -31.10 -0.97
N ASP A 319 5.33 -29.89 -1.49
CA ASP A 319 6.22 -28.77 -1.17
C ASP A 319 5.48 -27.43 -1.28
N PHE A 320 6.06 -26.39 -0.68
CA PHE A 320 5.59 -25.02 -0.79
C PHE A 320 6.75 -24.03 -0.92
N LYS A 321 6.48 -22.90 -1.56
CA LYS A 321 7.42 -21.78 -1.70
C LYS A 321 6.66 -20.46 -1.56
N TRP A 322 7.33 -19.46 -1.01
CA TRP A 322 6.92 -18.07 -1.05
C TRP A 322 7.69 -17.38 -2.15
N LEU A 323 7.04 -16.94 -3.22
CA LEU A 323 7.69 -16.44 -4.44
C LEU A 323 7.24 -15.02 -4.80
N THR A 324 8.12 -14.23 -5.44
CA THR A 324 7.74 -12.92 -6.00
C THR A 324 7.03 -13.09 -7.34
N GLY A 325 6.33 -12.05 -7.82
CA GLY A 325 5.66 -12.10 -9.13
C GLY A 325 6.59 -12.48 -10.30
N GLU A 326 7.85 -12.04 -10.25
CA GLU A 326 8.89 -12.36 -11.26
C GLU A 326 9.37 -13.82 -11.19
N GLU A 327 9.40 -14.40 -9.99
CA GLU A 327 9.75 -15.82 -9.79
C GLU A 327 8.57 -16.72 -10.16
N LEU A 328 7.32 -16.28 -9.91
CA LEU A 328 6.11 -16.99 -10.31
C LEU A 328 6.05 -17.20 -11.84
N GLU A 329 6.49 -16.22 -12.62
CA GLU A 329 6.51 -16.33 -14.09
C GLU A 329 7.38 -17.50 -14.58
N LYS A 330 8.45 -17.82 -13.83
CA LYS A 330 9.39 -18.89 -14.18
C LYS A 330 8.93 -20.27 -13.72
N GLU A 331 8.23 -20.32 -12.59
CA GLU A 331 7.82 -21.57 -11.94
C GLU A 331 6.44 -22.06 -12.43
N LEU A 332 5.53 -21.14 -12.76
CA LEU A 332 4.19 -21.49 -13.23
C LEU A 332 4.15 -21.72 -14.74
N THR A 333 3.22 -22.57 -15.20
CA THR A 333 3.03 -22.75 -16.65
C THR A 333 2.58 -21.44 -17.31
N PRO A 334 2.99 -21.16 -18.57
CA PRO A 334 2.67 -19.89 -19.23
C PRO A 334 1.16 -19.57 -19.28
N HIS A 335 0.33 -20.59 -19.55
CA HIS A 335 -1.13 -20.46 -19.55
C HIS A 335 -1.70 -20.10 -18.17
N TYR A 336 -1.15 -20.70 -17.12
CA TYR A 336 -1.55 -20.42 -15.74
C TYR A 336 -1.14 -18.98 -15.36
N PHE A 337 0.13 -18.62 -15.59
CA PHE A 337 0.64 -17.28 -15.27
C PHE A 337 -0.12 -16.18 -16.01
N GLN A 338 -0.42 -16.36 -17.30
CA GLN A 338 -1.17 -15.38 -18.09
C GLN A 338 -2.56 -15.10 -17.52
N SER A 339 -3.20 -16.11 -16.91
CA SER A 339 -4.53 -15.99 -16.31
C SER A 339 -4.52 -15.20 -14.99
N ILE A 340 -3.41 -15.23 -14.25
CA ILE A 340 -3.28 -14.65 -12.91
C ILE A 340 -2.38 -13.41 -12.84
N ARG A 341 -1.61 -13.09 -13.90
CA ARG A 341 -0.65 -11.96 -13.91
C ARG A 341 -1.26 -10.62 -13.48
N ASN A 342 -2.50 -10.34 -13.90
CA ASN A 342 -3.18 -9.08 -13.60
C ASN A 342 -3.64 -8.97 -12.15
N THR A 343 -3.64 -10.08 -11.39
CA THR A 343 -4.01 -10.11 -9.98
C THR A 343 -2.84 -9.76 -9.06
N MET A 344 -1.62 -9.82 -9.60
CA MET A 344 -0.38 -9.58 -8.87
C MET A 344 -0.14 -8.08 -8.71
N ALA A 345 0.35 -7.70 -7.54
CA ALA A 345 0.88 -6.36 -7.30
C ALA A 345 2.19 -6.16 -8.06
N GLU A 346 2.44 -4.91 -8.48
CA GLU A 346 3.67 -4.48 -9.12
C GLU A 346 4.91 -4.71 -8.24
N ARG A 347 4.73 -4.67 -6.92
CA ARG A 347 5.78 -4.94 -5.92
C ARG A 347 5.47 -6.15 -5.10
#